data_AF-A0A5Q4DQ81-F1
#
_entry.id   AF-A0A5Q4DQ81-F1
#
_cell.length_a   1.000
_cell.length_b   1.000
_cell.length_c   1.000
_cell.angle_alpha   90.00
_cell.angle_beta   90.00
_cell.angle_gamma   90.00
#
_symmetry.space_group_name_H-M   'P 1'
#
loop_
_entity.id
_entity.type
_entity.pdbx_description
1 polymer ?
#
loop_
_entity_poly.entity_id
_entity_poly.type
_entity_poly.pdbx_seq_one_letter_code
_entity_poly.pdbx_strand_id
1 'polypeptide(L)'
;MTYCVGLLLKAGLVLLSDTRTNAGLDNISTYRKMFTFEKVGDRAIAMMTAGNLSVTQTTLARLTEAIDAPDATPETSIMLAENMLDVASIVGDMLSKVTAETKARMDRMNQTAGASMLVAGQRKGGRMRLFLIYREGNFIEATEDTPYLQIGEHKYGKPILDRVITADTPLEEARKAALLSMDSTLRSNLSVGMPLDMAIIETDALRISHQRRIEANDEDFAAMSAAWSQALRDAFARIA
;
A
#
# COMPACT_ATOMS: atom_id res chain seq x y z
N MET A 1 10.74 5.51 7.21
CA MET A 1 9.80 5.25 8.33
C MET A 1 8.43 4.85 7.80
N THR A 2 8.36 3.84 6.93
CA THR A 2 7.13 3.28 6.35
C THR A 2 7.50 2.06 5.53
N TYR A 3 6.68 1.01 5.49
CA TYR A 3 6.70 -0.01 4.45
C TYR A 3 5.27 -0.41 4.09
N CYS A 4 4.94 -0.31 2.79
CA CYS A 4 3.70 -0.85 2.23
C CYS A 4 4.02 -1.71 1.00
N VAL A 5 3.21 -2.74 0.77
CA VAL A 5 3.30 -3.66 -0.37
C VAL A 5 1.93 -4.00 -0.91
N GLY A 6 1.82 -4.01 -2.24
CA GLY A 6 0.65 -4.53 -2.95
C GLY A 6 1.07 -5.63 -3.93
N LEU A 7 0.35 -6.74 -3.91
CA LEU A 7 0.51 -7.88 -4.82
C LEU A 7 -0.71 -7.95 -5.74
N LEU A 8 -0.48 -7.98 -7.05
CA LEU A 8 -1.48 -8.14 -8.12
C LEU A 8 -1.38 -9.55 -8.71
N LEU A 9 -2.42 -10.35 -8.48
CA LEU A 9 -2.51 -11.74 -8.87
C LEU A 9 -3.77 -11.94 -9.71
N LYS A 10 -3.84 -13.02 -10.50
CA LYS A 10 -5.07 -13.38 -11.23
C LYS A 10 -6.26 -13.60 -10.28
N ALA A 11 -5.99 -14.12 -9.09
CA ALA A 11 -7.00 -14.33 -8.04
C ALA A 11 -7.44 -13.04 -7.32
N GLY A 12 -6.66 -11.96 -7.41
CA GLY A 12 -7.02 -10.67 -6.82
C GLY A 12 -5.82 -9.87 -6.29
N LEU A 13 -6.09 -8.96 -5.36
CA LEU A 13 -5.09 -8.13 -4.69
C LEU A 13 -4.86 -8.56 -3.24
N VAL A 14 -3.59 -8.54 -2.82
CA VAL A 14 -3.20 -8.60 -1.41
C VAL A 14 -2.41 -7.34 -1.07
N LEU A 15 -2.87 -6.62 -0.05
CA LEU A 15 -2.31 -5.32 0.36
C LEU A 15 -1.93 -5.37 1.83
N LEU A 16 -0.77 -4.80 2.17
CA LEU A 16 -0.28 -4.74 3.55
C LEU A 16 0.51 -3.45 3.79
N SER A 17 0.20 -2.75 4.88
CA SER A 17 0.93 -1.56 5.31
C SER A 17 1.28 -1.61 6.80
N ASP A 18 2.47 -1.14 7.14
CA ASP A 18 2.82 -0.82 8.54
C ASP A 18 2.20 0.52 8.98
N THR A 19 2.31 0.87 10.27
CA THR A 19 1.70 2.11 10.81
C THR A 19 2.67 3.05 11.51
N ARG A 20 3.91 2.62 11.78
CA ARG A 20 4.94 3.50 12.36
C ARG A 20 5.29 4.64 11.42
N THR A 21 5.25 5.87 11.93
CA THR A 21 5.40 7.08 11.10
C THR A 21 6.25 8.12 11.82
N ASN A 22 7.05 8.86 11.04
CA ASN A 22 7.78 10.03 11.55
C ASN A 22 6.90 11.27 11.42
N ALA A 23 6.52 11.87 12.55
CA ALA A 23 5.74 13.11 12.58
C ALA A 23 6.60 14.34 12.94
N GLY A 24 7.92 14.19 13.07
CA GLY A 24 8.86 15.26 13.44
C GLY A 24 10.05 14.75 14.23
N LEU A 25 10.98 15.65 14.57
CA LEU A 25 12.11 15.32 15.45
C LEU A 25 11.58 14.72 16.76
N ASP A 26 12.06 13.52 17.10
CA ASP A 26 11.66 12.73 18.27
C ASP A 26 10.16 12.41 18.39
N ASN A 27 9.40 12.52 17.30
CA ASN A 27 7.97 12.20 17.29
C ASN A 27 7.67 11.00 16.37
N ILE A 28 7.84 9.80 16.93
CA ILE A 28 7.47 8.55 16.28
C ILE A 28 6.11 8.11 16.83
N SER A 29 5.13 7.99 15.93
CA SER A 29 3.74 7.70 16.27
C SER A 29 3.12 6.68 15.33
N THR A 30 1.93 6.21 15.67
CA THR A 30 1.13 5.25 14.90
C THR A 30 0.10 6.00 14.06
N TYR A 31 0.23 5.94 12.73
CA TYR A 31 -0.76 6.46 11.79
C TYR A 31 -1.15 5.37 10.78
N ARG A 32 -2.45 5.25 10.50
CA ARG A 32 -2.94 4.37 9.43
C ARG A 32 -2.35 4.81 8.09
N LYS A 33 -1.91 3.84 7.29
CA LYS A 33 -1.34 4.09 5.96
C LYS A 33 -2.11 3.43 4.83
N MET A 34 -3.16 2.67 5.13
CA MET A 34 -4.06 2.04 4.15
C MET A 34 -5.47 2.62 4.28
N PHE A 35 -6.06 3.01 3.16
CA PHE A 35 -7.37 3.65 3.09
C PHE A 35 -8.19 2.98 1.99
N THR A 36 -9.44 2.66 2.28
CA THR A 36 -10.32 1.92 1.37
C THR A 36 -11.53 2.76 1.02
N PHE A 37 -11.92 2.75 -0.25
CA PHE A 37 -13.09 3.42 -0.80
C PHE A 37 -13.89 2.39 -1.61
N GLU A 38 -15.15 2.18 -1.27
CA GLU A 38 -15.95 1.15 -1.92
C GLU A 38 -17.38 1.60 -2.22
N LYS A 39 -17.89 1.06 -3.32
CA LYS A 39 -19.31 1.00 -3.65
C LYS A 39 -19.57 -0.43 -4.06
N VAL A 40 -20.09 -1.23 -3.13
CA VAL A 40 -20.25 -2.68 -3.30
C VAL A 40 -20.99 -3.01 -4.59
N GLY A 41 -20.42 -3.90 -5.39
CA GLY A 41 -20.96 -4.32 -6.69
C GLY A 41 -20.66 -3.35 -7.85
N ASP A 42 -20.00 -2.22 -7.57
CA ASP A 42 -19.52 -1.26 -8.56
C ASP A 42 -17.99 -1.13 -8.53
N ARG A 43 -17.38 -0.81 -7.39
CA ARG A 43 -15.92 -0.63 -7.28
C ARG A 43 -15.39 -0.84 -5.87
N ALA A 44 -14.13 -1.28 -5.81
CA ALA A 44 -13.33 -1.32 -4.60
C ALA A 44 -11.95 -0.74 -4.91
N ILE A 45 -11.56 0.30 -4.16
CA ILE A 45 -10.30 1.01 -4.31
C ILE A 45 -9.61 0.99 -2.95
N ALA A 46 -8.32 0.70 -2.93
CA ALA A 46 -7.47 0.79 -1.78
C ALA A 46 -6.23 1.62 -2.11
N MET A 47 -5.84 2.49 -1.17
CA MET A 47 -4.67 3.35 -1.30
C MET A 47 -3.73 3.12 -0.13
N MET A 48 -2.43 3.01 -0.40
CA MET A 48 -1.39 2.96 0.62
C MET A 48 -0.41 4.11 0.48
N THR A 49 0.03 4.70 1.59
CA THR A 49 0.82 5.94 1.57
C THR A 49 2.20 5.78 2.19
N ALA A 50 3.22 6.42 1.62
CA ALA A 50 4.55 6.54 2.21
C ALA A 50 5.16 7.92 1.97
N GLY A 51 6.03 8.36 2.88
CA GLY A 51 6.75 9.64 2.78
C GLY A 51 6.21 10.69 3.74
N ASN A 52 6.20 11.96 3.31
CA ASN A 52 5.81 13.08 4.14
C ASN A 52 4.33 12.98 4.59
N LEU A 53 4.11 12.90 5.91
CA LEU A 53 2.78 12.69 6.49
C LEU A 53 1.78 13.81 6.17
N SER A 54 2.25 15.07 6.15
CA SER A 54 1.38 16.21 5.84
C SER A 54 0.90 16.16 4.38
N VAL A 55 1.78 15.79 3.45
CA VAL A 55 1.44 15.61 2.04
C VAL A 55 0.45 14.47 1.85
N THR A 56 0.69 13.30 2.45
CA THR A 56 -0.19 12.14 2.27
C THR A 56 -1.57 12.37 2.90
N GLN A 57 -1.65 12.95 4.10
CA GLN A 57 -2.92 13.28 4.76
C GLN A 57 -3.70 14.34 4.00
N THR A 58 -3.04 15.41 3.54
CA THR A 58 -3.73 16.47 2.77
C THR A 58 -4.23 15.94 1.43
N THR A 59 -3.46 15.06 0.76
CA THR A 59 -3.88 14.40 -0.47
C THR A 59 -5.14 13.56 -0.25
N LEU A 60 -5.14 12.69 0.78
CA LEU A 60 -6.30 11.86 1.11
C LEU A 60 -7.53 12.67 1.55
N ALA A 61 -7.33 13.73 2.34
CA ALA A 61 -8.41 14.61 2.78
C ALA A 61 -9.10 15.27 1.58
N ARG A 62 -8.32 15.85 0.65
CA ARG A 62 -8.87 16.48 -0.56
C ARG A 62 -9.53 15.49 -1.51
N LEU A 63 -8.98 14.28 -1.66
CA LEU A 63 -9.64 13.22 -2.43
C LEU A 63 -10.99 12.85 -1.80
N THR A 64 -11.05 12.78 -0.48
CA THR A 64 -12.29 12.46 0.25
C THR A 64 -13.31 13.58 0.10
N GLU A 65 -12.92 14.84 0.27
CA GLU A 65 -13.78 16.00 0.03
C GLU A 65 -14.32 16.04 -1.41
N ALA A 66 -13.48 15.69 -2.40
CA ALA A 66 -13.87 15.64 -3.81
C ALA A 66 -14.90 14.53 -4.13
N ILE A 67 -14.99 13.49 -3.30
CA ILE A 67 -16.02 12.45 -3.45
C ILE A 67 -17.40 13.00 -3.11
N ASP A 68 -17.49 13.82 -2.06
CA ASP A 68 -18.74 14.35 -1.52
C ASP A 68 -19.13 15.72 -2.13
N ALA A 69 -18.32 16.25 -3.05
CA ALA A 69 -18.55 17.54 -3.68
C ALA A 69 -19.85 17.53 -4.53
N PRO A 70 -20.71 18.56 -4.42
CA PRO A 70 -21.95 18.63 -5.22
C PRO A 70 -21.73 18.64 -6.73
N ASP A 71 -20.58 19.13 -7.17
CA ASP A 71 -20.12 19.22 -8.56
C ASP A 71 -19.10 18.13 -8.92
N ALA A 72 -19.00 17.05 -8.13
CA ALA A 72 -18.13 15.93 -8.42
C ALA A 72 -18.42 15.34 -9.81
N THR A 73 -17.35 15.10 -10.58
CA THR A 73 -17.40 14.54 -11.94
C THR A 73 -16.51 13.30 -12.04
N PRO A 74 -16.61 12.51 -13.12
CA PRO A 74 -15.68 11.39 -13.36
C PRO A 74 -14.20 11.79 -13.38
N GLU A 75 -13.87 13.04 -13.71
CA GLU A 75 -12.50 13.57 -13.77
C GLU A 75 -11.98 14.07 -12.42
N THR A 76 -12.85 14.26 -11.41
CA THR A 76 -12.47 14.85 -10.11
C THR A 76 -12.64 13.89 -8.94
N SER A 77 -13.56 12.92 -9.05
CA SER A 77 -13.87 11.97 -7.99
C SER A 77 -13.45 10.55 -8.34
N ILE A 78 -12.63 9.95 -7.47
CA ILE A 78 -12.23 8.53 -7.59
C ILE A 78 -13.42 7.56 -7.53
N MET A 79 -14.55 7.99 -6.96
CA MET A 79 -15.78 7.20 -6.87
C MET A 79 -16.70 7.37 -8.08
N LEU A 80 -16.39 8.31 -8.98
CA LEU A 80 -17.10 8.52 -10.25
C LEU A 80 -16.25 8.18 -11.47
N ALA A 81 -14.93 8.15 -11.32
CA ALA A 81 -13.95 7.80 -12.35
C ALA A 81 -14.38 6.60 -13.21
N GLU A 82 -14.21 6.73 -14.54
CA GLU A 82 -14.69 5.73 -15.49
C GLU A 82 -13.85 4.47 -15.47
N ASN A 83 -12.56 4.55 -15.15
CA ASN A 83 -11.72 3.37 -15.03
C ASN A 83 -10.57 3.57 -14.02
N MET A 84 -9.87 2.50 -13.69
CA MET A 84 -8.79 2.54 -12.70
C MET A 84 -7.55 3.35 -13.14
N LEU A 85 -7.37 3.61 -14.45
CA LEU A 85 -6.37 4.57 -14.93
C LEU A 85 -6.75 5.99 -14.51
N ASP A 86 -8.02 6.36 -14.68
CA ASP A 86 -8.51 7.69 -14.29
C ASP A 86 -8.40 7.87 -12.78
N VAL A 87 -8.69 6.82 -11.99
CA VAL A 87 -8.43 6.82 -10.54
C VAL A 87 -6.96 7.13 -10.25
N ALA A 88 -6.02 6.47 -10.95
CA ALA A 88 -4.58 6.72 -10.77
C ALA A 88 -4.19 8.15 -11.18
N SER A 89 -4.76 8.69 -12.26
CA SER A 89 -4.54 10.07 -12.72
C SER A 89 -5.05 11.09 -11.69
N ILE A 90 -6.28 10.94 -11.19
CA ILE A 90 -6.86 11.82 -10.16
C ILE A 90 -5.97 11.84 -8.90
N VAL A 91 -5.52 10.67 -8.45
CA VAL A 91 -4.64 10.55 -7.28
C VAL A 91 -3.28 11.19 -7.57
N GLY A 92 -2.70 10.95 -8.76
CA GLY A 92 -1.44 11.53 -9.20
C GLY A 92 -1.46 13.05 -9.23
N ASP A 93 -2.48 13.63 -9.86
CA ASP A 93 -2.66 15.08 -9.96
C ASP A 93 -2.82 15.72 -8.57
N MET A 94 -3.62 15.09 -7.70
CA MET A 94 -3.79 15.58 -6.33
C MET A 94 -2.48 15.50 -5.53
N LEU A 95 -1.76 14.37 -5.61
CA LEU A 95 -0.49 14.19 -4.90
C LEU A 95 0.56 15.20 -5.38
N SER A 96 0.68 15.40 -6.68
CA SER A 96 1.61 16.35 -7.28
C SER A 96 1.30 17.79 -6.87
N LYS A 97 0.02 18.19 -6.93
CA LYS A 97 -0.46 19.50 -6.48
C LYS A 97 -0.14 19.76 -5.01
N VAL A 98 -0.51 18.83 -4.11
CA VAL A 98 -0.25 18.98 -2.67
C VAL A 98 1.25 18.99 -2.37
N THR A 99 2.04 18.19 -3.09
CA THR A 99 3.50 18.17 -2.96
C THR A 99 4.10 19.53 -3.33
N ALA A 100 3.67 20.13 -4.44
CA ALA A 100 4.12 21.44 -4.89
C ALA A 100 3.74 22.56 -3.90
N GLU A 101 2.49 22.58 -3.43
CA GLU A 101 2.01 23.54 -2.43
C GLU A 101 2.79 23.44 -1.11
N THR A 102 3.07 22.20 -0.65
CA THR A 102 3.79 21.95 0.60
C THR A 102 5.26 22.35 0.46
N LYS A 103 5.89 22.01 -0.67
CA LYS A 103 7.29 22.42 -0.96
C LYS A 103 7.46 23.93 -0.91
N ALA A 104 6.55 24.69 -1.55
CA ALA A 104 6.60 26.16 -1.55
C ALA A 104 6.55 26.76 -0.13
N ARG A 105 5.88 26.10 0.83
CA ARG A 105 5.85 26.53 2.25
C ARG A 105 7.12 26.14 3.01
N MET A 106 7.82 25.10 2.55
CA MET A 106 8.99 24.49 3.20
C MET A 106 10.35 24.95 2.65
N ASP A 107 10.38 25.77 1.59
CA ASP A 107 11.61 26.20 0.89
C ASP A 107 12.66 26.89 1.81
N ARG A 108 12.31 27.27 3.04
CA ARG A 108 13.24 27.81 4.04
C ARG A 108 13.91 26.74 4.94
N MET A 109 13.51 25.47 4.87
CA MET A 109 13.81 24.47 5.91
C MET A 109 14.63 23.24 5.45
N ASN A 110 15.12 23.16 4.19
CA ASN A 110 15.91 22.02 3.66
C ASN A 110 15.27 20.62 3.88
N GLN A 111 13.96 20.56 4.09
CA GLN A 111 13.23 19.30 4.30
C GLN A 111 12.58 18.83 3.00
N THR A 112 12.57 17.52 2.77
CA THR A 112 11.97 16.92 1.58
C THR A 112 10.47 16.65 1.80
N ALA A 113 9.61 17.27 0.99
CA ALA A 113 8.16 17.07 1.00
C ALA A 113 7.70 15.87 0.13
N GLY A 114 8.59 14.90 -0.10
CA GLY A 114 8.29 13.78 -1.02
C GLY A 114 7.33 12.77 -0.41
N ALA A 115 6.34 12.34 -1.19
CA ALA A 115 5.44 11.23 -0.87
C ALA A 115 5.16 10.38 -2.11
N SER A 116 4.75 9.14 -1.88
CA SER A 116 4.35 8.18 -2.92
C SER A 116 3.15 7.39 -2.45
N MET A 117 2.34 6.92 -3.39
CA MET A 117 1.14 6.13 -3.08
C MET A 117 1.08 4.86 -3.92
N LEU A 118 0.57 3.77 -3.34
CA LEU A 118 0.07 2.64 -4.10
C LEU A 118 -1.43 2.81 -4.26
N VAL A 119 -1.95 2.64 -5.46
CA VAL A 119 -3.39 2.68 -5.76
C VAL A 119 -3.77 1.34 -6.38
N ALA A 120 -4.66 0.61 -5.72
CA ALA A 120 -5.03 -0.74 -6.11
C ALA A 120 -6.54 -0.88 -6.11
N GLY A 121 -7.10 -1.66 -7.04
CA GLY A 121 -8.52 -1.94 -7.01
C GLY A 121 -9.09 -2.49 -8.30
N GLN A 122 -10.42 -2.55 -8.32
CA GLN A 122 -11.21 -2.96 -9.46
C GLN A 122 -12.52 -2.17 -9.48
N ARG A 123 -13.00 -1.85 -10.68
CA ARG A 123 -14.34 -1.36 -10.93
C ARG A 123 -15.05 -2.27 -11.93
N LYS A 124 -16.38 -2.30 -11.88
CA LYS A 124 -17.25 -3.15 -12.70
C LYS A 124 -16.94 -3.01 -14.19
N GLY A 125 -16.63 -4.12 -14.86
CA GLY A 125 -16.28 -4.11 -16.29
C GLY A 125 -14.83 -3.72 -16.59
N GLY A 126 -14.01 -3.48 -15.56
CA GLY A 126 -12.57 -3.32 -15.67
C GLY A 126 -11.82 -4.47 -15.00
N ARG A 127 -10.56 -4.66 -15.39
CA ARG A 127 -9.64 -5.61 -14.74
C ARG A 127 -9.15 -5.07 -13.39
N MET A 128 -8.67 -5.98 -12.54
CA MET A 128 -7.89 -5.64 -11.34
C MET A 128 -6.62 -4.88 -11.75
N ARG A 129 -6.29 -3.78 -11.06
CA ARG A 129 -5.10 -2.98 -11.34
C ARG A 129 -4.40 -2.51 -10.07
N LEU A 130 -3.09 -2.32 -10.16
CA LEU A 130 -2.22 -1.82 -9.11
C LEU A 130 -1.22 -0.83 -9.71
N PHE A 131 -1.14 0.36 -9.14
CA PHE A 131 -0.26 1.44 -9.59
C PHE A 131 0.65 1.92 -8.48
N LEU A 132 1.83 2.39 -8.87
CA LEU A 132 2.74 3.18 -8.04
C LEU A 132 2.72 4.62 -8.54
N ILE A 133 2.18 5.51 -7.72
CA ILE A 133 2.13 6.96 -7.94
C ILE A 133 3.37 7.61 -7.34
N TYR A 134 4.15 8.29 -8.18
CA TYR A 134 5.31 9.06 -7.78
C TYR A 134 4.92 10.47 -7.35
N ARG A 135 5.83 11.17 -6.67
CA ARG A 135 5.58 12.52 -6.13
C ARG A 135 5.27 13.55 -7.22
N GLU A 136 5.77 13.32 -8.44
CA GLU A 136 5.53 14.16 -9.61
C GLU A 136 4.12 13.98 -10.20
N GLY A 137 3.36 12.99 -9.71
CA GLY A 137 2.00 12.66 -10.15
C GLY A 137 1.94 11.64 -11.28
N ASN A 138 3.05 11.36 -11.94
CA ASN A 138 3.15 10.25 -12.88
C ASN A 138 3.18 8.90 -12.13
N PHE A 139 2.92 7.82 -12.86
CA PHE A 139 2.80 6.49 -12.27
C PHE A 139 3.20 5.37 -13.24
N ILE A 140 3.49 4.21 -12.65
CA ILE A 140 3.62 2.93 -13.37
C ILE A 140 2.55 1.95 -12.89
N GLU A 141 2.25 0.95 -13.71
CA GLU A 141 1.30 -0.13 -13.40
C GLU A 141 2.05 -1.46 -13.20
N ALA A 142 1.60 -2.25 -12.24
CA ALA A 142 2.02 -3.63 -12.09
C ALA A 142 1.55 -4.48 -13.30
N THR A 143 2.34 -5.48 -13.66
CA THR A 143 2.07 -6.38 -14.78
C THR A 143 2.21 -7.83 -14.33
N GLU A 144 1.95 -8.80 -15.20
CA GLU A 144 2.20 -10.21 -14.87
C GLU A 144 3.69 -10.50 -14.62
N ASP A 145 4.59 -9.80 -15.34
CA ASP A 145 6.04 -9.90 -15.15
C ASP A 145 6.53 -9.18 -13.90
N THR A 146 5.79 -8.18 -13.42
CA THR A 146 6.07 -7.44 -12.19
C THR A 146 4.79 -7.36 -11.35
N PRO A 147 4.38 -8.47 -10.71
CA PRO A 147 3.06 -8.61 -10.07
C PRO A 147 3.01 -7.99 -8.68
N TYR A 148 3.99 -7.17 -8.29
CA TYR A 148 3.97 -6.49 -7.01
C TYR A 148 4.68 -5.14 -7.06
N LEU A 149 4.24 -4.23 -6.21
CA LEU A 149 4.85 -2.91 -6.02
C LEU A 149 5.01 -2.63 -4.52
N GLN A 150 6.05 -1.86 -4.17
CA GLN A 150 6.39 -1.53 -2.79
C GLN A 150 6.71 -0.04 -2.66
N ILE A 151 6.41 0.54 -1.49
CA ILE A 151 6.78 1.92 -1.14
C ILE A 151 7.37 1.97 0.28
N GLY A 152 8.26 2.95 0.53
CA GLY A 152 8.98 3.08 1.80
C GLY A 152 10.24 2.18 1.87
N GLU A 153 10.52 1.59 3.03
CA GLU A 153 11.70 0.76 3.35
C GLU A 153 11.56 -0.69 2.84
N HIS A 154 11.43 -0.84 1.53
CA HIS A 154 10.99 -2.09 0.90
C HIS A 154 12.11 -3.14 0.65
N LYS A 155 13.38 -2.74 0.74
CA LYS A 155 14.52 -3.60 0.34
C LYS A 155 14.66 -4.89 1.17
N TYR A 156 14.32 -4.84 2.45
CA TYR A 156 14.48 -5.98 3.38
C TYR A 156 13.48 -7.10 3.08
N GLY A 157 12.24 -6.74 2.76
CA GLY A 157 11.17 -7.68 2.46
C GLY A 157 11.11 -8.13 1.00
N LYS A 158 11.90 -7.52 0.10
CA LYS A 158 11.87 -7.82 -1.34
C LYS A 158 12.29 -9.27 -1.70
N PRO A 159 13.37 -9.85 -1.12
CA PRO A 159 13.88 -11.15 -1.57
C PRO A 159 12.90 -12.32 -1.43
N ILE A 160 12.00 -12.30 -0.43
CA ILE A 160 10.99 -13.36 -0.31
C ILE A 160 9.94 -13.23 -1.42
N LEU A 161 9.54 -12.01 -1.77
CA LEU A 161 8.57 -11.75 -2.85
C LEU A 161 9.14 -12.19 -4.20
N ASP A 162 10.39 -11.82 -4.51
CA ASP A 162 11.09 -12.23 -5.74
C ASP A 162 11.17 -13.75 -5.93
N ARG A 163 11.16 -14.51 -4.83
CA ARG A 163 11.34 -15.97 -4.86
C ARG A 163 10.04 -16.76 -4.97
N VAL A 164 8.92 -16.20 -4.53
CA VAL A 164 7.69 -16.98 -4.31
C VAL A 164 6.46 -16.40 -4.99
N ILE A 165 6.47 -15.11 -5.36
CA ILE A 165 5.30 -14.46 -5.95
C ILE A 165 5.36 -14.52 -7.48
N THR A 166 4.27 -14.99 -8.06
CA THR A 166 3.97 -14.96 -9.50
C THR A 166 2.52 -14.53 -9.69
N ALA A 167 2.10 -14.16 -10.91
CA ALA A 167 0.71 -13.79 -11.18
C ALA A 167 -0.31 -14.91 -10.85
N ASP A 168 0.11 -16.17 -10.86
CA ASP A 168 -0.72 -17.35 -10.58
C ASP A 168 -0.73 -17.76 -9.09
N THR A 169 0.03 -17.08 -8.23
CA THR A 169 0.07 -17.39 -6.80
C THR A 169 -1.32 -17.24 -6.16
N PRO A 170 -1.83 -18.24 -5.40
CA PRO A 170 -3.10 -18.12 -4.70
C PRO A 170 -3.09 -17.03 -3.62
N LEU A 171 -4.24 -16.41 -3.34
CA LEU A 171 -4.37 -15.30 -2.37
C LEU A 171 -3.84 -15.66 -0.97
N GLU A 172 -4.10 -16.88 -0.49
CA GLU A 172 -3.63 -17.35 0.82
C GLU A 172 -2.09 -17.42 0.90
N GLU A 173 -1.44 -17.88 -0.16
CA GLU A 173 0.02 -17.95 -0.23
C GLU A 173 0.64 -16.56 -0.37
N ALA A 174 0.01 -15.68 -1.16
CA ALA A 174 0.42 -14.30 -1.30
C ALA A 174 0.26 -13.51 0.00
N ARG A 175 -0.82 -13.74 0.77
CA ARG A 175 -1.02 -13.20 2.12
C ARG A 175 0.15 -13.59 3.02
N LYS A 176 0.50 -14.87 3.05
CA LYS A 176 1.65 -15.38 3.82
C LYS A 176 2.95 -14.70 3.38
N ALA A 177 3.22 -14.61 2.06
CA ALA A 177 4.42 -13.96 1.55
C ALA A 177 4.52 -12.47 1.92
N ALA A 178 3.41 -11.73 1.85
CA ALA A 178 3.35 -10.32 2.28
C ALA A 178 3.67 -10.18 3.78
N LEU A 179 3.12 -11.05 4.63
CA LEU A 179 3.41 -11.05 6.07
C LEU A 179 4.87 -11.41 6.38
N LEU A 180 5.45 -12.40 5.69
CA LEU A 180 6.87 -12.76 5.86
C LEU A 180 7.82 -11.66 5.35
N SER A 181 7.42 -10.96 4.29
CA SER A 181 8.10 -9.77 3.78
C SER A 181 8.10 -8.65 4.84
N MET A 182 6.97 -8.44 5.51
CA MET A 182 6.84 -7.49 6.61
C MET A 182 7.66 -7.91 7.84
N ASP A 183 7.61 -9.18 8.26
CA ASP A 183 8.40 -9.71 9.38
C ASP A 183 9.91 -9.47 9.19
N SER A 184 10.43 -9.80 8.01
CA SER A 184 11.84 -9.58 7.67
C SER A 184 12.23 -8.10 7.79
N THR A 185 11.32 -7.21 7.42
CA THR A 185 11.51 -5.76 7.47
C THR A 185 11.44 -5.23 8.90
N LEU A 186 10.45 -5.64 9.69
CA LEU A 186 10.29 -5.28 11.11
C LEU A 186 11.52 -5.64 11.93
N ARG A 187 12.12 -6.81 11.68
CA ARG A 187 13.33 -7.28 12.36
C ARG A 187 14.58 -6.49 12.00
N SER A 188 14.61 -5.89 10.81
CA SER A 188 15.84 -5.33 10.22
C SER A 188 15.84 -3.80 10.13
N ASN A 189 14.69 -3.15 10.31
CA ASN A 189 14.56 -1.69 10.21
C ASN A 189 13.52 -1.14 11.20
N LEU A 190 13.99 -0.45 12.24
CA LEU A 190 13.16 0.13 13.31
C LEU A 190 12.20 1.23 12.83
N SER A 191 12.38 1.73 11.61
CA SER A 191 11.50 2.76 11.05
C SER A 191 10.17 2.19 10.54
N VAL A 192 10.05 0.87 10.47
CA VAL A 192 8.82 0.12 10.16
C VAL A 192 8.29 -0.47 11.46
N GLY A 193 6.98 -0.49 11.66
CA GLY A 193 6.43 -0.95 12.93
C GLY A 193 4.94 -1.29 12.92
N MET A 194 4.61 -2.20 13.85
CA MET A 194 3.26 -2.61 14.22
C MET A 194 2.45 -1.43 14.80
N PRO A 195 1.10 -1.49 14.76
CA PRO A 195 0.28 -2.51 14.09
C PRO A 195 0.39 -2.49 12.57
N LEU A 196 -0.15 -3.52 11.91
CA LEU A 196 -0.24 -3.61 10.45
C LEU A 196 -1.71 -3.54 10.03
N ASP A 197 -1.98 -2.95 8.88
CA ASP A 197 -3.30 -2.97 8.25
C ASP A 197 -3.21 -3.82 6.96
N MET A 198 -4.10 -4.81 6.82
CA MET A 198 -4.18 -5.73 5.67
C MET A 198 -5.54 -5.62 4.99
N ALA A 199 -5.54 -5.68 3.66
CA ALA A 199 -6.75 -5.83 2.86
C ALA A 199 -6.56 -6.82 1.71
N ILE A 200 -7.63 -7.52 1.35
CA ILE A 200 -7.70 -8.41 0.18
C ILE A 200 -8.91 -8.02 -0.65
N ILE A 201 -8.72 -7.95 -1.98
CA ILE A 201 -9.79 -7.73 -2.95
C ILE A 201 -9.76 -8.93 -3.90
N GLU A 202 -10.76 -9.80 -3.83
CA GLU A 202 -10.87 -10.92 -4.77
C GLU A 202 -11.30 -10.40 -6.15
N THR A 203 -10.76 -11.03 -7.21
CA THR A 203 -11.16 -10.71 -8.58
C THR A 203 -12.67 -10.81 -8.76
N ASP A 204 -13.25 -9.78 -9.37
CA ASP A 204 -14.68 -9.64 -9.67
C ASP A 204 -15.62 -9.56 -8.46
N ALA A 205 -15.09 -9.55 -7.23
CA ALA A 205 -15.91 -9.39 -6.02
C ALA A 205 -16.44 -7.95 -5.86
N LEU A 206 -15.75 -6.95 -6.44
CA LEU A 206 -16.12 -5.52 -6.41
C LEU A 206 -16.45 -5.00 -5.00
N ARG A 207 -15.68 -5.46 -4.01
CA ARG A 207 -15.74 -5.09 -2.59
C ARG A 207 -14.40 -5.37 -1.91
N ILE A 208 -14.17 -4.83 -0.73
CA ILE A 208 -13.07 -5.29 0.12
C ILE A 208 -13.44 -6.67 0.71
N SER A 209 -12.88 -7.75 0.17
CA SER A 209 -13.20 -9.13 0.58
C SER A 209 -12.76 -9.46 2.00
N HIS A 210 -11.62 -8.92 2.42
CA HIS A 210 -11.09 -9.09 3.77
C HIS A 210 -10.37 -7.83 4.20
N GLN A 211 -10.55 -7.44 5.46
CA GLN A 211 -9.82 -6.36 6.10
C GLN A 211 -9.50 -6.75 7.54
N ARG A 212 -8.22 -6.68 7.91
CA ARG A 212 -7.74 -7.05 9.25
C ARG A 212 -6.65 -6.11 9.69
N ARG A 213 -6.73 -5.68 10.95
CA ARG A 213 -5.62 -5.05 11.66
C ARG A 213 -4.89 -6.10 12.48
N ILE A 214 -3.56 -6.12 12.37
CA ILE A 214 -2.68 -7.07 13.05
C ILE A 214 -1.96 -6.28 14.14
N GLU A 215 -2.36 -6.52 15.37
CA GLU A 215 -1.80 -5.83 16.53
C GLU A 215 -0.41 -6.38 16.91
N ALA A 216 0.35 -5.63 17.70
CA ALA A 216 1.70 -6.03 18.10
C ALA A 216 1.75 -7.36 18.89
N ASN A 217 0.63 -7.71 19.55
CA ASN A 217 0.44 -8.94 20.32
C ASN A 217 -0.40 -10.00 19.59
N ASP A 218 -0.57 -9.87 18.26
CA ASP A 218 -1.33 -10.83 17.46
C ASP A 218 -0.66 -12.21 17.47
N GLU A 219 -1.37 -13.21 18.04
CA GLU A 219 -0.85 -14.55 18.27
C GLU A 219 -0.57 -15.31 16.95
N ASP A 220 -1.42 -15.13 15.94
CA ASP A 220 -1.26 -15.78 14.63
C ASP A 220 0.02 -15.28 13.93
N PHE A 221 0.22 -13.96 13.93
CA PHE A 221 1.40 -13.34 13.34
C PHE A 221 2.68 -13.74 14.08
N ALA A 222 2.63 -13.77 15.42
CA ALA A 222 3.75 -14.22 16.24
C ALA A 222 4.11 -15.68 15.95
N ALA A 223 3.12 -16.57 15.92
CA ALA A 223 3.30 -17.99 15.61
C ALA A 223 3.87 -18.20 14.20
N MET A 224 3.36 -17.48 13.19
CA MET A 224 3.86 -17.53 11.82
C MET A 224 5.34 -17.11 11.75
N SER A 225 5.72 -16.00 12.40
CA SER A 225 7.11 -15.52 12.34
C SER A 225 8.08 -16.45 13.09
N ALA A 226 7.63 -17.06 14.19
CA ALA A 226 8.41 -18.07 14.92
C ALA A 226 8.63 -19.33 14.07
N ALA A 227 7.57 -19.83 13.43
CA ALA A 227 7.64 -20.99 12.54
C ALA A 227 8.57 -20.73 11.35
N TRP A 228 8.48 -19.54 10.74
CA TRP A 228 9.37 -19.14 9.64
C TRP A 228 10.84 -19.04 10.08
N SER A 229 11.09 -18.43 11.24
CA SER A 229 12.43 -18.32 11.81
C SER A 229 13.06 -19.70 12.05
N GLN A 230 12.27 -20.64 12.57
CA GLN A 230 12.74 -22.01 12.78
C GLN A 230 13.03 -22.71 11.45
N ALA A 231 12.11 -22.63 10.48
CA ALA A 231 12.29 -23.22 9.16
C ALA A 231 13.55 -22.71 8.44
N LEU A 232 13.85 -21.41 8.54
CA LEU A 232 15.07 -20.83 7.99
C LEU A 232 16.34 -21.38 8.66
N ARG A 233 16.35 -21.52 9.99
CA ARG A 233 17.49 -22.11 10.72
C ARG A 233 17.71 -23.56 10.33
N ASP A 234 16.64 -24.33 10.24
CA ASP A 234 16.70 -25.74 9.86
C ASP A 234 17.17 -25.91 8.41
N ALA A 235 16.69 -25.08 7.49
CA ALA A 235 17.15 -25.07 6.11
C ALA A 235 18.63 -24.69 6.02
N PHE A 236 19.06 -23.65 6.73
CA PHE A 236 20.47 -23.23 6.77
C PHE A 236 21.39 -24.34 7.30
N ALA A 237 21.00 -25.03 8.38
CA ALA A 237 21.79 -26.12 8.94
C ALA A 237 21.89 -27.36 8.03
N ARG A 238 21.00 -27.49 7.03
CA ARG A 238 20.97 -28.61 6.06
C ARG A 238 21.72 -28.30 4.77
N ILE A 239 22.03 -27.04 4.50
CA ILE A 239 22.79 -26.64 3.32
C ILE A 239 24.27 -26.91 3.62
N ALA A 240 24.90 -27.70 2.74
CA ALA A 240 26.30 -28.13 2.83
C ALA A 240 27.28 -27.02 2.45
#